data_AF-A0A7C1Y3L6-F1
#
_entry.id   AF-A0A7C1Y3L6-F1
#
_cell.length_a   1.000
_cell.length_b   1.000
_cell.length_c   1.000
_cell.angle_alpha   90.00
_cell.angle_beta   90.00
_cell.angle_gamma   90.00
#
_symmetry.space_group_name_H-M   'P 1'
#
loop_
_entity.id
_entity.type
_entity.pdbx_description
1 polymer ?
#
loop_
_entity_poly.entity_id
_entity_poly.type
_entity_poly.pdbx_seq_one_letter_code
_entity_poly.pdbx_strand_id
1 'polypeptide(L)'
;MYPVRHNHRTVGQARCWLAHGAAGGTPTWFVWLLVVLLLISAGAAYRTLAFRLERVAASITLPVSLDAFPRRIGRWVGEDVPIPLNIQEVAGNDAFVNRLYKSRSSKEWVNVYIAYTAHPRTMRGHRPRICYVAGGWIHDGTEQSQFTSSLGRELSCLIHRFHRPAPSHEETVVLNFYIVNGRLTCDDRVFSGVGWRTPNIEGDPARYVTQVQISSVLENSARAAAKDMAELVFDFFPDENGKVKAVEYVEPLTGQQE
;
A
#
# COMPACT_ATOMS: atom_id res chain seq x y z
N MET A 1 28.46 -86.90 48.57
CA MET A 1 29.77 -86.55 48.01
C MET A 1 29.71 -85.09 47.58
N TYR A 2 30.71 -84.31 48.00
CA TYR A 2 30.95 -82.87 47.77
C TYR A 2 30.32 -81.83 48.71
N PRO A 3 31.13 -80.95 49.35
CA PRO A 3 30.71 -80.06 50.43
C PRO A 3 30.91 -78.55 50.12
N VAL A 4 30.74 -77.73 51.17
CA VAL A 4 31.26 -76.35 51.39
C VAL A 4 30.38 -75.22 50.81
N ARG A 5 29.50 -74.56 51.59
CA ARG A 5 29.64 -73.59 52.71
C ARG A 5 29.76 -72.14 52.23
N HIS A 6 28.81 -71.29 52.64
CA HIS A 6 28.93 -69.93 53.21
C HIS A 6 27.59 -69.19 53.00
N ASN A 7 27.10 -68.29 53.86
CA ASN A 7 27.21 -68.04 55.30
C ASN A 7 26.03 -67.08 55.59
N HIS A 8 25.35 -67.26 56.72
CA HIS A 8 24.21 -66.45 57.12
C HIS A 8 24.60 -65.00 57.45
N ARG A 9 23.78 -64.04 57.04
CA ARG A 9 23.54 -62.80 57.78
C ARG A 9 22.04 -62.48 57.78
N THR A 10 21.42 -62.72 58.93
CA THR A 10 20.14 -62.17 59.35
C THR A 10 20.38 -60.77 59.91
N VAL A 11 19.72 -59.74 59.37
CA VAL A 11 19.41 -58.50 60.12
C VAL A 11 18.07 -57.95 59.63
N GLY A 12 17.11 -57.87 60.55
CA GLY A 12 16.18 -56.75 60.67
C GLY A 12 14.98 -56.69 59.72
N GLN A 13 13.86 -57.24 60.18
CA GLN A 13 12.54 -56.74 59.77
C GLN A 13 12.41 -55.27 60.17
N ALA A 14 12.12 -54.40 59.21
CA ALA A 14 11.49 -53.12 59.45
C ALA A 14 10.27 -53.01 58.52
N ARG A 15 9.09 -53.35 59.06
CA ARG A 15 7.82 -52.94 58.49
C ARG A 15 7.70 -51.43 58.70
N CYS A 16 7.84 -50.65 57.63
CA CYS A 16 7.39 -49.26 57.64
C CYS A 16 6.09 -49.16 56.86
N TRP A 17 5.09 -48.65 57.56
CA TRP A 17 3.72 -48.44 57.11
C TRP A 17 3.65 -47.34 56.03
N LEU A 18 2.72 -47.54 55.09
CA LEU A 18 1.94 -46.57 54.33
C LEU A 18 2.61 -45.25 53.88
N ALA A 19 2.71 -45.09 52.56
CA ALA A 19 2.32 -43.83 51.92
C ALA A 19 1.57 -44.15 50.62
N HIS A 20 0.23 -44.17 50.71
CA HIS A 20 -0.61 -43.88 49.56
C HIS A 20 -0.41 -42.39 49.23
N GLY A 21 0.16 -42.10 48.06
CA GLY A 21 0.42 -40.74 47.58
C GLY A 21 -0.08 -40.54 46.15
N ALA A 22 -1.38 -40.25 46.04
CA ALA A 22 -2.10 -39.57 44.95
C ALA A 22 -1.76 -39.93 43.48
N ALA A 23 -2.49 -40.88 42.90
CA ALA A 23 -2.82 -40.85 41.48
C ALA A 23 -3.91 -39.79 41.23
N GLY A 24 -3.53 -38.51 41.27
CA GLY A 24 -4.41 -37.40 40.89
C GLY A 24 -4.44 -37.24 39.38
N GLY A 25 -5.11 -38.14 38.66
CA GLY A 25 -5.37 -37.94 37.23
C GLY A 25 -6.25 -36.69 37.07
N THR A 26 -5.73 -35.65 36.43
CA THR A 26 -6.56 -34.50 36.05
C THR A 26 -7.73 -35.03 35.23
N PRO A 27 -8.98 -34.74 35.61
CA PRO A 27 -10.13 -35.22 34.86
C PRO A 27 -10.04 -34.69 33.43
N THR A 28 -10.14 -35.57 32.43
CA THR A 28 -10.00 -35.20 31.01
C THR A 28 -10.98 -34.10 30.59
N TRP A 29 -12.16 -34.04 31.20
CA TRP A 29 -13.15 -32.96 30.99
C TRP A 29 -12.63 -31.58 31.41
N PHE A 30 -11.77 -31.49 32.44
CA PHE A 30 -11.16 -30.24 32.89
C PHE A 30 -10.13 -29.73 31.88
N VAL A 31 -9.38 -30.64 31.25
CA VAL A 31 -8.46 -30.32 30.14
C VAL A 31 -9.24 -29.78 28.94
N TRP A 32 -10.35 -30.43 28.56
CA TRP A 32 -11.19 -29.97 27.46
C TRP A 32 -11.82 -28.60 27.73
N LEU A 33 -12.31 -28.35 28.95
CA LEU A 33 -12.83 -27.04 29.33
C LEU A 33 -11.75 -25.94 29.25
N LEU A 34 -10.53 -26.23 29.73
CA LEU A 34 -9.40 -25.29 29.62
C LEU A 34 -9.04 -24.99 28.15
N VAL A 35 -9.02 -26.01 27.29
CA VAL A 35 -8.75 -25.83 25.86
C VAL A 35 -9.84 -24.98 25.19
N VAL A 36 -11.11 -25.26 25.47
CA VAL A 36 -12.22 -24.47 24.93
C VAL A 36 -12.15 -23.02 25.42
N LEU A 37 -11.88 -22.81 26.71
CA LEU A 37 -11.76 -21.48 27.28
C LEU A 37 -10.54 -20.72 26.74
N LEU A 38 -9.43 -21.41 26.49
CA LEU A 38 -8.26 -20.86 25.81
C LEU A 38 -8.58 -20.46 24.37
N LEU A 39 -9.28 -21.30 23.61
CA LEU A 39 -9.68 -20.99 22.22
C LEU A 39 -10.65 -19.81 22.16
N ILE A 40 -11.63 -19.76 23.06
CA ILE A 40 -12.59 -18.65 23.14
C ILE A 40 -11.88 -17.36 23.54
N SER A 41 -11.03 -17.38 24.57
CA SER A 41 -10.28 -16.20 25.02
C SER A 41 -9.29 -15.71 23.96
N ALA A 42 -8.56 -16.61 23.30
CA ALA A 42 -7.67 -16.28 22.19
C ALA A 42 -8.46 -15.70 21.00
N GLY A 43 -9.63 -16.27 20.66
CA GLY A 43 -10.51 -15.77 19.61
C GLY A 43 -11.08 -14.39 19.93
N ALA A 44 -11.51 -14.15 21.17
CA ALA A 44 -11.99 -12.85 21.63
C ALA A 44 -10.88 -11.80 21.67
N ALA A 45 -9.70 -12.15 22.20
CA ALA A 45 -8.51 -11.30 22.19
C ALA A 45 -8.09 -10.94 20.76
N TYR A 46 -8.07 -11.92 19.86
CA TYR A 46 -7.78 -11.70 18.45
C TYR A 46 -8.78 -10.73 17.80
N ARG A 47 -10.08 -10.97 17.95
CA ARG A 47 -11.13 -10.11 17.35
C ARG A 47 -11.07 -8.69 17.89
N THR A 48 -10.86 -8.51 19.20
CA THR A 48 -10.75 -7.18 19.80
C THR A 48 -9.49 -6.44 19.35
N LEU A 49 -8.36 -7.15 19.22
CA LEU A 49 -7.12 -6.58 18.70
C LEU A 49 -7.24 -6.24 17.22
N ALA A 50 -7.81 -7.13 16.40
CA ALA A 50 -8.07 -6.90 14.98
C ALA A 50 -8.96 -5.68 14.77
N PHE A 51 -10.08 -5.57 15.49
CA PHE A 51 -10.97 -4.42 15.41
C PHE A 51 -10.32 -3.11 15.88
N ARG A 52 -9.44 -3.15 16.88
CA ARG A 52 -8.64 -1.98 17.27
C ARG A 52 -7.64 -1.61 16.17
N LEU A 53 -6.94 -2.59 15.60
CA LEU A 53 -5.97 -2.36 14.53
C LEU A 53 -6.64 -1.83 13.27
N GLU A 54 -7.82 -2.32 12.89
CA GLU A 54 -8.59 -1.78 11.75
C GLU A 54 -8.98 -0.32 11.96
N ARG A 55 -9.41 0.06 13.17
CA ARG A 55 -9.75 1.46 13.48
C ARG A 55 -8.54 2.38 13.54
N VAL A 56 -7.41 1.88 14.02
CA VAL A 56 -6.16 2.63 14.04
C VAL A 56 -5.53 2.69 12.64
N ALA A 57 -5.75 1.67 11.81
CA ALA A 57 -5.38 1.64 10.41
C ALA A 57 -6.39 2.35 9.50
N ALA A 58 -7.40 3.01 10.05
CA ALA A 58 -8.38 3.77 9.28
C ALA A 58 -7.64 4.77 8.38
N SER A 59 -8.05 4.81 7.12
CA SER A 59 -7.37 5.53 6.03
C SER A 59 -7.11 6.98 6.41
N ILE A 60 -5.85 7.41 6.31
CA ILE A 60 -5.52 8.84 6.34
C ILE A 60 -6.26 9.47 5.18
N THR A 61 -7.18 10.37 5.51
CA THR A 61 -7.92 11.11 4.50
C THR A 61 -7.06 12.26 4.03
N LEU A 62 -6.95 12.43 2.71
CA LEU A 62 -6.28 13.60 2.15
C LEU A 62 -7.02 14.88 2.61
N PRO A 63 -6.30 15.90 3.13
CA PRO A 63 -6.91 17.18 3.48
C PRO A 63 -7.63 17.86 2.32
N VAL A 64 -7.20 17.59 1.09
CA VAL A 64 -7.82 18.07 -0.15
C VAL A 64 -8.21 16.86 -1.00
N SER A 65 -9.48 16.79 -1.41
CA SER A 65 -9.94 15.73 -2.31
C SER A 65 -9.23 15.81 -3.66
N LEU A 66 -8.83 14.66 -4.22
CA LEU A 66 -8.29 14.59 -5.58
C LEU A 66 -9.33 14.96 -6.66
N ASP A 67 -10.63 14.96 -6.33
CA ASP A 67 -11.67 15.47 -7.22
C ASP A 67 -11.50 16.97 -7.50
N ALA A 68 -10.91 17.70 -6.53
CA ALA A 68 -10.60 19.12 -6.68
C ALA A 68 -9.34 19.37 -7.53
N PHE A 69 -8.64 18.31 -7.98
CA PHE A 69 -7.50 18.46 -8.87
C PHE A 69 -7.94 19.24 -10.12
N PRO A 70 -7.27 20.34 -10.52
CA PRO A 70 -7.79 21.26 -11.52
C PRO A 70 -8.04 20.62 -12.89
N ARG A 71 -9.20 20.90 -13.49
CA ARG A 71 -9.47 20.54 -14.91
C ARG A 71 -8.69 21.39 -15.90
N ARG A 72 -8.09 22.50 -15.46
CA ARG A 72 -7.28 23.38 -16.31
C ARG A 72 -5.95 23.65 -15.64
N ILE A 73 -4.86 23.32 -16.33
CA ILE A 73 -3.49 23.50 -15.83
C ILE A 73 -2.68 24.16 -16.95
N GLY A 74 -2.43 25.46 -16.84
CA GLY A 74 -1.79 26.23 -17.92
C GLY A 74 -2.52 26.07 -19.26
N ARG A 75 -1.84 25.43 -20.22
CA ARG A 75 -2.35 25.15 -21.58
C ARG A 75 -3.21 23.88 -21.70
N TRP A 76 -3.23 23.04 -20.66
CA TRP A 76 -3.91 21.76 -20.64
C TRP A 76 -5.35 21.92 -20.15
N VAL A 77 -6.29 21.32 -20.87
CA VAL A 77 -7.71 21.22 -20.49
C VAL A 77 -8.07 19.75 -20.39
N GLY A 78 -8.55 19.36 -19.21
CA GLY A 78 -8.77 17.98 -18.82
C GLY A 78 -10.25 17.62 -18.74
N GLU A 79 -10.54 16.39 -19.16
CA GLU A 79 -11.86 15.75 -19.07
C GLU A 79 -11.70 14.41 -18.33
N ASP A 80 -12.53 14.21 -17.31
CA ASP A 80 -12.47 13.01 -16.46
C ASP A 80 -12.76 11.77 -17.31
N VAL A 81 -11.89 10.75 -17.24
CA VAL A 81 -12.06 9.49 -17.94
C VAL A 81 -12.50 8.43 -16.93
N PRO A 82 -13.73 7.92 -17.03
CA PRO A 82 -14.25 6.98 -16.03
C PRO A 82 -13.44 5.69 -16.03
N ILE A 83 -13.02 5.26 -14.84
CA ILE A 83 -12.47 3.93 -14.62
C ILE A 83 -13.64 3.01 -14.26
N PRO A 84 -13.80 1.83 -14.89
CA PRO A 84 -14.85 0.88 -14.50
C PRO A 84 -14.76 0.50 -13.01
N LEU A 85 -15.90 0.39 -12.33
CA LEU A 85 -15.95 0.18 -10.87
C LEU A 85 -15.20 -1.08 -10.44
N ASN A 86 -15.29 -2.16 -11.20
CA ASN A 86 -14.56 -3.40 -10.93
C ASN A 86 -13.03 -3.21 -10.94
N ILE A 87 -12.51 -2.29 -11.76
CA ILE A 87 -11.08 -1.95 -11.78
C ILE A 87 -10.72 -1.08 -10.58
N GLN A 88 -11.60 -0.17 -10.17
CA GLN A 88 -11.40 0.64 -8.97
C GLN A 88 -11.37 -0.21 -7.69
N GLU A 89 -12.30 -1.15 -7.57
CA GLU A 89 -12.39 -2.08 -6.42
C GLU A 89 -11.16 -2.98 -6.31
N VAL A 90 -10.69 -3.52 -7.44
CA VAL A 90 -9.44 -4.30 -7.49
C VAL A 90 -8.24 -3.40 -7.19
N ALA A 91 -8.30 -2.13 -7.58
CA ALA A 91 -7.24 -1.20 -7.29
C ALA A 91 -7.14 -0.87 -5.79
N GLY A 92 -8.27 -0.68 -5.11
CA GLY A 92 -8.28 -0.42 -3.67
C GLY A 92 -7.43 0.79 -3.28
N ASN A 93 -7.39 1.82 -4.14
CA ASN A 93 -6.81 3.12 -3.82
C ASN A 93 -7.81 3.90 -2.98
N ASP A 94 -7.34 4.69 -2.02
CA ASP A 94 -8.19 5.49 -1.14
C ASP A 94 -8.75 6.72 -1.87
N ALA A 95 -7.99 7.25 -2.85
CA ALA A 95 -8.44 8.30 -3.76
C ALA A 95 -7.70 8.19 -5.10
N PHE A 96 -8.31 8.65 -6.19
CA PHE A 96 -7.64 8.74 -7.48
C PHE A 96 -8.25 9.82 -8.37
N VAL A 97 -7.50 10.24 -9.38
CA VAL A 97 -8.01 10.99 -10.54
C VAL A 97 -7.49 10.33 -11.81
N ASN A 98 -8.36 10.18 -12.80
CA ASN A 98 -8.01 9.72 -14.14
C ASN A 98 -8.59 10.71 -15.15
N ARG A 99 -7.72 11.43 -15.85
CA ARG A 99 -8.14 12.56 -16.67
C ARG A 99 -7.33 12.66 -17.96
N LEU A 100 -8.04 12.79 -19.07
CA LEU A 100 -7.45 13.08 -20.37
C LEU A 100 -7.29 14.59 -20.52
N TYR A 101 -6.04 15.06 -20.55
CA TYR A 101 -5.71 16.45 -20.83
C TYR A 101 -5.33 16.64 -22.29
N LYS A 102 -5.97 17.62 -22.93
CA LYS A 102 -5.65 18.07 -24.28
C LYS A 102 -5.03 19.46 -24.21
N SER A 103 -3.95 19.68 -24.94
CA SER A 103 -3.34 21.00 -25.06
C SER A 103 -4.21 21.89 -25.95
N ARG A 104 -4.44 23.15 -25.56
CA ARG A 104 -5.13 24.13 -26.41
C ARG A 104 -4.23 24.74 -27.49
N SER A 105 -2.92 24.77 -27.24
CA SER A 105 -1.93 25.41 -28.13
C SER A 105 -1.30 24.44 -29.12
N SER A 106 -1.40 23.13 -28.87
CA SER A 106 -0.80 22.06 -29.68
C SER A 106 -1.79 20.90 -29.81
N LYS A 107 -1.61 20.01 -30.80
CA LYS A 107 -2.40 18.77 -30.92
C LYS A 107 -1.97 17.67 -29.94
N GLU A 108 -1.27 18.04 -28.88
CA GLU A 108 -0.77 17.13 -27.86
C GLU A 108 -1.87 16.74 -26.88
N TRP A 109 -1.81 15.51 -26.39
CA TRP A 109 -2.70 15.01 -25.35
C TRP A 109 -1.95 14.05 -24.44
N VAL A 110 -2.40 13.98 -23.19
CA VAL A 110 -1.89 13.04 -22.18
C VAL A 110 -3.05 12.51 -21.35
N ASN A 111 -3.03 11.24 -20.98
CA ASN A 111 -3.88 10.74 -19.91
C ASN A 111 -3.08 10.73 -18.60
N VAL A 112 -3.58 11.47 -17.61
CA VAL A 112 -2.98 11.63 -16.29
C VAL A 112 -3.78 10.79 -15.31
N TYR A 113 -3.09 9.85 -14.67
CA TYR A 113 -3.64 9.03 -13.61
C TYR A 113 -2.84 9.27 -12.33
N ILE A 114 -3.51 9.69 -11.27
CA ILE A 114 -2.93 9.88 -9.95
C ILE A 114 -3.71 9.01 -8.99
N ALA A 115 -3.02 8.13 -8.27
CA ALA A 115 -3.61 7.22 -7.30
C ALA A 115 -2.95 7.41 -5.95
N TYR A 116 -3.75 7.57 -4.91
CA TYR A 116 -3.32 7.74 -3.53
C TYR A 116 -3.76 6.55 -2.69
N THR A 117 -2.89 6.09 -1.80
CA THR A 117 -3.29 5.20 -0.71
C THR A 117 -2.51 5.45 0.58
N ALA A 118 -3.24 5.44 1.70
CA ALA A 118 -2.73 5.37 3.05
C ALA A 118 -2.29 3.94 3.45
N HIS A 119 -2.52 2.95 2.59
CA HIS A 119 -2.06 1.57 2.75
C HIS A 119 -1.03 1.18 1.69
N PRO A 120 0.23 1.64 1.78
CA PRO A 120 1.29 1.43 0.77
C PRO A 120 1.42 0.00 0.19
N ARG A 121 1.04 -1.02 0.96
CA ARG A 121 0.98 -2.42 0.52
C ARG A 121 0.06 -2.66 -0.69
N THR A 122 -1.03 -1.90 -0.87
CA THR A 122 -2.00 -2.07 -1.97
C THR A 122 -1.42 -1.57 -3.29
N MET A 123 -0.53 -0.57 -3.24
CA MET A 123 0.10 0.04 -4.42
C MET A 123 1.02 -0.91 -5.21
N ARG A 124 1.40 -2.06 -4.65
CA ARG A 124 2.30 -3.02 -5.34
C ARG A 124 1.74 -3.54 -6.66
N GLY A 125 0.42 -3.73 -6.74
CA GLY A 125 -0.25 -4.21 -7.95
C GLY A 125 -0.34 -3.17 -9.07
N HIS A 126 -0.17 -1.88 -8.75
CA HIS A 126 -0.50 -0.76 -9.64
C HIS A 126 0.66 -0.24 -10.47
N ARG A 127 1.76 -0.98 -10.46
CA ARG A 127 2.94 -0.66 -11.29
C ARG A 127 2.55 -0.74 -12.77
N PRO A 128 3.04 0.16 -13.64
CA PRO A 128 2.69 0.13 -15.06
C PRO A 128 2.99 -1.23 -15.70
N ARG A 129 4.12 -1.84 -15.33
CA ARG A 129 4.53 -3.19 -15.80
C ARG A 129 3.57 -4.33 -15.42
N ILE A 130 2.72 -4.13 -14.41
CA ILE A 130 1.72 -5.12 -14.00
C ILE A 130 0.37 -4.76 -14.66
N CYS A 131 -0.09 -3.53 -14.47
CA CYS A 131 -1.41 -3.10 -14.93
C CYS A 131 -1.56 -3.08 -16.45
N TYR A 132 -0.57 -2.54 -17.19
CA TYR A 132 -0.65 -2.50 -18.65
C TYR A 132 -0.54 -3.90 -19.24
N VAL A 133 0.33 -4.74 -18.68
CA VAL A 133 0.47 -6.14 -19.14
C VAL A 133 -0.80 -6.94 -18.87
N ALA A 134 -1.40 -6.79 -17.69
CA ALA A 134 -2.72 -7.36 -17.39
C ALA A 134 -3.82 -6.83 -18.32
N GLY A 135 -3.71 -5.57 -18.76
CA GLY A 135 -4.57 -4.94 -19.77
C GLY A 135 -4.30 -5.37 -21.22
N GLY A 136 -3.38 -6.31 -21.44
CA GLY A 136 -3.05 -6.86 -22.76
C GLY A 136 -2.05 -6.03 -23.58
N TRP A 137 -1.22 -5.24 -22.90
CA TRP A 137 -0.07 -4.57 -23.51
C TRP A 137 1.20 -5.43 -23.37
N ILE A 138 2.12 -5.30 -24.31
CA ILE A 138 3.47 -5.85 -24.23
C ILE A 138 4.39 -4.74 -23.72
N HIS A 139 5.24 -5.05 -22.76
CA HIS A 139 6.18 -4.10 -22.17
C HIS A 139 7.54 -4.18 -22.87
N ASP A 140 7.90 -3.12 -23.58
CA ASP A 140 9.13 -3.06 -24.39
C ASP A 140 10.35 -2.73 -23.55
N GLY A 141 10.18 -1.88 -22.53
CA GLY A 141 11.29 -1.44 -21.70
C GLY A 141 10.89 -0.40 -20.67
N THR A 142 11.74 -0.27 -19.66
CA THR A 142 11.70 0.79 -18.65
C THR A 142 13.05 1.46 -18.59
N GLU A 143 13.05 2.79 -18.63
CA GLU A 143 14.25 3.62 -18.52
C GLU A 143 14.12 4.54 -17.30
N GLN A 144 15.20 4.69 -16.53
CA GLN A 144 15.29 5.78 -15.54
C GLN A 144 15.63 7.08 -16.27
N SER A 145 14.84 8.11 -16.02
CA SER A 145 15.03 9.41 -16.65
C SER A 145 14.75 10.54 -15.67
N GLN A 146 14.90 11.77 -16.14
CA GLN A 146 14.61 12.98 -15.38
C GLN A 146 13.82 13.96 -16.25
N PHE A 147 13.06 14.84 -15.62
CA PHE A 147 12.43 15.97 -16.27
C PHE A 147 12.54 17.21 -15.39
N THR A 148 12.66 18.36 -16.04
CA THR A 148 12.69 19.66 -15.36
C THR A 148 11.27 20.16 -15.12
N SER A 149 10.93 20.50 -13.88
CA SER A 149 9.64 21.11 -13.54
C SER A 149 9.55 22.57 -14.02
N SER A 150 8.36 23.17 -13.94
CA SER A 150 8.14 24.59 -14.24
C SER A 150 8.96 25.54 -13.34
N LEU A 151 9.36 25.09 -12.14
CA LEU A 151 10.24 25.83 -11.22
C LEU A 151 11.73 25.54 -11.44
N GLY A 152 12.10 24.76 -12.47
CA GLY A 152 13.51 24.44 -12.76
C GLY A 152 14.10 23.30 -11.93
N ARG A 153 13.28 22.54 -11.19
CA ARG A 153 13.74 21.39 -10.40
C ARG A 153 13.88 20.17 -11.30
N GLU A 154 15.01 19.47 -11.22
CA GLU A 154 15.16 18.15 -11.84
C GLU A 154 14.49 17.08 -10.99
N LEU A 155 13.53 16.37 -11.58
CA LEU A 155 12.73 15.35 -10.92
C LEU A 155 12.96 14.00 -11.61
N SER A 156 13.30 12.98 -10.84
CA SER A 156 13.46 11.62 -11.36
C SER A 156 12.11 11.02 -11.77
N CYS A 157 12.10 10.26 -12.86
CA CYS A 157 10.95 9.50 -13.30
C CYS A 157 11.37 8.17 -13.95
N LEU A 158 10.42 7.27 -14.13
CA LEU A 158 10.53 6.10 -15.00
C LEU A 158 9.77 6.37 -16.30
N ILE A 159 10.37 6.02 -17.42
CA ILE A 159 9.71 5.99 -18.73
C ILE A 159 9.48 4.53 -19.09
N HIS A 160 8.22 4.12 -19.12
CA HIS A 160 7.82 2.80 -19.60
C HIS A 160 7.32 2.92 -21.05
N ARG A 161 7.70 1.96 -21.89
CA ARG A 161 7.20 1.85 -23.27
C ARG A 161 6.42 0.55 -23.43
N PHE A 162 5.28 0.64 -24.09
CA PHE A 162 4.41 -0.48 -24.34
C PHE A 162 3.82 -0.42 -25.75
N HIS A 163 3.49 -1.59 -26.29
CA HIS A 163 2.71 -1.73 -27.52
C HIS A 163 1.62 -2.80 -27.38
N ARG A 164 0.61 -2.75 -28.25
CA ARG A 164 -0.39 -3.83 -28.38
C ARG A 164 0.14 -4.92 -29.31
N PRO A 165 -0.17 -6.20 -29.04
CA PRO A 165 0.14 -7.28 -29.98
C PRO A 165 -0.63 -7.11 -31.30
N ALA A 166 -0.04 -7.64 -32.38
CA ALA A 166 -0.69 -7.70 -33.69
C ALA A 166 -2.08 -8.36 -33.60
N PRO A 167 -3.08 -7.90 -34.36
CA PRO A 167 -2.98 -6.91 -35.44
C PRO A 167 -3.11 -5.43 -35.00
N SER A 168 -3.27 -5.15 -33.70
CA SER A 168 -3.23 -3.76 -33.21
C SER A 168 -1.79 -3.24 -33.25
N HIS A 169 -1.61 -1.96 -33.58
CA HIS A 169 -0.31 -1.28 -33.67
C HIS A 169 -0.28 -0.05 -32.75
N GLU A 170 -1.06 -0.08 -31.67
CA GLU A 170 -1.06 0.99 -30.68
C GLU A 170 0.20 0.94 -29.83
N GLU A 171 0.80 2.10 -29.61
CA GLU A 171 1.93 2.30 -28.72
C GLU A 171 1.57 3.33 -27.65
N THR A 172 2.14 3.16 -26.45
CA THR A 172 2.02 4.15 -25.39
C THR A 172 3.31 4.24 -24.60
N VAL A 173 3.64 5.47 -24.24
CA VAL A 173 4.71 5.81 -23.29
C VAL A 173 4.06 6.26 -22.00
N VAL A 174 4.57 5.78 -20.86
CA VAL A 174 4.07 6.12 -19.53
C VAL A 174 5.23 6.68 -18.71
N LEU A 175 5.17 7.99 -18.42
CA LEU A 175 6.03 8.61 -17.42
C LEU A 175 5.43 8.33 -16.04
N ASN A 176 6.19 7.68 -15.17
CA ASN A 176 5.75 7.25 -13.86
C ASN A 176 6.72 7.70 -12.77
N PHE A 177 6.19 8.21 -11.66
CA PHE A 177 6.95 8.39 -10.42
C PHE A 177 6.02 8.18 -9.22
N TYR A 178 6.62 8.05 -8.04
CA TYR A 178 5.90 7.89 -6.78
C TYR A 178 6.24 9.03 -5.83
N ILE A 179 5.30 9.34 -4.95
CA ILE A 179 5.53 10.18 -3.77
C ILE A 179 5.27 9.29 -2.56
N VAL A 180 6.28 9.11 -1.72
CA VAL A 180 6.22 8.29 -0.51
C VAL A 180 6.61 9.20 0.64
N ASN A 181 5.69 9.43 1.56
CA ASN A 181 5.91 10.30 2.71
C ASN A 181 6.48 11.67 2.34
N GLY A 182 5.85 12.32 1.35
CA GLY A 182 6.26 13.64 0.85
C GLY A 182 7.53 13.63 -0.02
N ARG A 183 8.20 12.48 -0.18
CA ARG A 183 9.42 12.36 -0.98
C ARG A 183 9.16 11.69 -2.32
N LEU A 184 9.66 12.32 -3.39
CA LEU A 184 9.64 11.70 -4.71
C LEU A 184 10.58 10.49 -4.76
N THR A 185 10.14 9.41 -5.38
CA THR A 185 10.97 8.24 -5.69
C THR A 185 10.53 7.56 -6.98
N CYS A 186 11.48 6.91 -7.66
CA CYS A 186 11.23 6.00 -8.77
C CYS A 186 11.33 4.54 -8.36
N ASP A 187 11.77 4.27 -7.13
CA ASP A 187 12.02 2.92 -6.64
C ASP A 187 10.82 2.41 -5.85
N ASP A 188 10.10 1.45 -6.44
CA ASP A 188 8.97 0.78 -5.81
C ASP A 188 9.36 -0.10 -4.60
N ARG A 189 10.66 -0.38 -4.43
CA ARG A 189 11.20 -1.11 -3.27
C ARG A 189 11.04 -0.31 -2.00
N VAL A 190 11.02 1.02 -2.10
CA VAL A 190 10.85 1.94 -0.96
C VAL A 190 9.58 1.62 -0.20
N PHE A 191 8.47 1.27 -0.86
CA PHE A 191 7.19 0.95 -0.23
C PHE A 191 6.78 -0.54 -0.36
N SER A 192 7.66 -1.40 -0.85
CA SER A 192 7.42 -2.86 -0.97
C SER A 192 8.27 -3.73 -0.03
N GLY A 193 8.94 -3.13 0.95
CA GLY A 193 9.55 -3.85 2.08
C GLY A 193 8.53 -4.45 3.06
N VAL A 194 9.01 -5.28 3.99
CA VAL A 194 8.19 -5.88 5.06
C VAL A 194 7.69 -4.82 6.05
N GLY A 195 8.47 -3.75 6.28
CA GLY A 195 8.11 -2.63 7.18
C GLY A 195 6.86 -1.85 6.75
N TRP A 196 6.43 -1.97 5.50
CA TRP A 196 5.20 -1.36 4.97
C TRP A 196 3.96 -2.24 5.11
N ARG A 197 4.11 -3.41 5.76
CA ARG A 197 3.00 -4.28 6.12
C ARG A 197 2.41 -3.94 7.48
N THR A 198 3.08 -3.08 8.26
CA THR A 198 2.57 -2.65 9.56
C THR A 198 1.51 -1.55 9.41
N PRO A 199 0.43 -1.59 10.20
CA PRO A 199 -0.53 -0.50 10.30
C PRO A 199 0.12 0.82 10.71
N ASN A 200 -0.47 1.95 10.30
CA ASN A 200 -0.04 3.27 10.74
C ASN A 200 -0.53 3.57 12.17
N ILE A 201 0.07 2.93 13.17
CA ILE A 201 -0.41 3.01 14.56
C ILE A 201 -0.32 4.44 15.11
N GLU A 202 0.68 5.19 14.67
CA GLU A 202 0.97 6.54 15.13
C GLU A 202 0.11 7.60 14.43
N GLY A 203 -0.66 7.22 13.40
CA GLY A 203 -1.49 8.15 12.64
C GLY A 203 -0.68 9.18 11.84
N ASP A 204 0.57 8.87 11.50
CA ASP A 204 1.47 9.76 10.74
C ASP A 204 0.84 10.10 9.38
N PRO A 205 0.38 11.35 9.14
CA PRO A 205 -0.28 11.73 7.89
C PRO A 205 0.64 11.64 6.67
N ALA A 206 1.96 11.63 6.89
CA ALA A 206 2.93 11.41 5.82
C ALA A 206 3.03 9.93 5.45
N ARG A 207 2.49 8.96 6.19
CA ARG A 207 2.59 7.53 5.81
C ARG A 207 1.61 7.16 4.68
N TYR A 208 2.00 7.45 3.44
CA TYR A 208 1.20 7.16 2.25
C TYR A 208 2.08 6.85 1.04
N VAL A 209 1.46 6.32 -0.01
CA VAL A 209 2.05 6.29 -1.35
C VAL A 209 1.08 6.90 -2.35
N THR A 210 1.59 7.85 -3.13
CA THR A 210 0.94 8.31 -4.34
C THR A 210 1.72 7.80 -5.54
N GLN A 211 1.02 7.27 -6.53
CA GLN A 211 1.57 7.00 -7.84
C GLN A 211 1.03 8.03 -8.83
N VAL A 212 1.93 8.58 -9.64
CA VAL A 212 1.60 9.51 -10.72
C VAL A 212 2.03 8.89 -12.02
N GLN A 213 1.08 8.74 -12.95
CA GLN A 213 1.32 8.24 -14.30
C GLN A 213 0.82 9.28 -15.30
N ILE A 214 1.67 9.64 -16.26
CA ILE A 214 1.36 10.52 -17.37
C ILE A 214 1.64 9.74 -18.65
N SER A 215 0.58 9.36 -19.34
CA SER A 215 0.64 8.48 -20.51
C SER A 215 0.26 9.21 -21.79
N SER A 216 0.94 8.88 -22.89
CA SER A 216 0.67 9.43 -24.22
C SER A 216 1.32 8.53 -25.27
N VAL A 217 0.95 8.71 -26.54
CA VAL A 217 1.66 8.08 -27.67
C VAL A 217 3.08 8.66 -27.81
N LEU A 218 3.27 9.94 -27.46
CA LEU A 218 4.55 10.63 -27.61
C LEU A 218 5.16 10.98 -26.25
N GLU A 219 6.41 10.60 -26.04
CA GLU A 219 7.15 10.91 -24.81
C GLU A 219 7.27 12.41 -24.55
N ASN A 220 7.51 13.22 -25.59
CA ASN A 220 7.60 14.67 -25.45
C ASN A 220 6.31 15.28 -24.88
N SER A 221 5.14 14.74 -25.23
CA SER A 221 3.86 15.20 -24.68
C SER A 221 3.75 14.85 -23.20
N ALA A 222 4.15 13.63 -22.80
CA ALA A 222 4.19 13.23 -21.39
C ALA A 222 5.14 14.10 -20.57
N ARG A 223 6.35 14.39 -21.08
CA ARG A 223 7.33 15.27 -20.43
C ARG A 223 6.85 16.70 -20.31
N ALA A 224 6.23 17.25 -21.35
CA ALA A 224 5.70 18.60 -21.32
C ALA A 224 4.57 18.75 -20.30
N ALA A 225 3.67 17.76 -20.20
CA ALA A 225 2.65 17.74 -19.16
C ALA A 225 3.27 17.57 -17.76
N ALA A 226 4.25 16.69 -17.60
CA ALA A 226 4.95 16.51 -16.32
C ALA A 226 5.59 17.81 -15.83
N LYS A 227 6.28 18.54 -16.73
CA LYS A 227 6.84 19.86 -16.45
C LYS A 227 5.78 20.84 -15.94
N ASP A 228 4.64 20.91 -16.62
CA ASP A 228 3.58 21.87 -16.33
C ASP A 228 2.77 21.52 -15.07
N MET A 229 2.67 20.23 -14.73
CA MET A 229 1.76 19.72 -13.68
C MET A 229 2.48 19.32 -12.38
N ALA A 230 3.79 19.06 -12.37
CA ALA A 230 4.48 18.45 -11.23
C ALA A 230 4.32 19.22 -9.91
N GLU A 231 4.45 20.55 -9.92
CA GLU A 231 4.33 21.33 -8.68
C GLU A 231 2.92 21.29 -8.11
N LEU A 232 1.91 21.38 -8.99
CA LEU A 232 0.52 21.24 -8.61
C LEU A 232 0.24 19.84 -8.05
N VAL A 233 0.83 18.80 -8.62
CA VAL A 233 0.75 17.44 -8.06
C VAL A 233 1.33 17.42 -6.64
N PHE A 234 2.51 18.00 -6.41
CA PHE A 234 3.11 18.02 -5.08
C PHE A 234 2.28 18.81 -4.05
N ASP A 235 1.62 19.89 -4.46
CA ASP A 235 0.80 20.69 -3.54
C ASP A 235 -0.41 19.93 -2.97
N PHE A 236 -0.94 18.95 -3.70
CA PHE A 236 -2.10 18.15 -3.31
C PHE A 236 -1.77 17.05 -2.29
N PHE A 237 -0.49 16.72 -2.10
CA PHE A 237 -0.08 15.64 -1.19
C PHE A 237 0.68 16.20 0.02
N PRO A 238 0.60 15.53 1.19
CA PRO A 238 1.35 15.96 2.36
C PRO A 238 2.86 15.91 2.10
N ASP A 239 3.56 16.99 2.44
CA ASP A 239 5.02 17.00 2.46
C ASP A 239 5.58 16.12 3.60
N GLU A 240 6.90 16.11 3.78
CA GLU A 240 7.56 15.31 4.82
C GLU A 240 7.13 15.68 6.25
N ASN A 241 6.53 16.86 6.44
CA ASN A 241 6.01 17.33 7.72
C ASN A 241 4.47 17.19 7.80
N GLY A 242 3.85 16.52 6.83
CA GLY A 242 2.40 16.33 6.77
C GLY A 242 1.61 17.55 6.30
N LYS A 243 2.27 18.60 5.77
CA LYS A 243 1.58 19.82 5.31
C LYS A 243 1.14 19.70 3.86
N VAL A 244 -0.09 20.13 3.57
CA VAL A 244 -0.68 20.14 2.22
C VAL A 244 -0.87 21.58 1.77
N LYS A 245 -0.17 22.01 0.72
CA LYS A 245 -0.23 23.40 0.22
C LYS A 245 -1.53 23.72 -0.50
N ALA A 246 -2.14 22.73 -1.16
CA ALA A 246 -3.39 22.93 -1.89
C ALA A 246 -4.54 23.43 -1.00
N VAL A 247 -4.48 23.20 0.32
CA VAL A 247 -5.48 23.72 1.29
C VAL A 247 -5.57 25.25 1.24
N GLU A 248 -4.50 25.95 0.86
CA GLU A 248 -4.47 27.42 0.82
C GLU A 248 -5.30 28.02 -0.32
N TYR A 249 -5.56 27.26 -1.38
CA TYR A 249 -6.20 27.76 -2.60
C TYR A 249 -7.33 26.87 -3.14
N VAL A 250 -7.49 25.66 -2.62
CA VAL A 250 -8.67 24.82 -2.81
C VAL A 250 -9.55 25.08 -1.58
N GLU A 251 -10.62 25.86 -1.75
CA GLU A 251 -11.49 26.32 -0.66
C GLU A 251 -11.80 25.23 0.39
N PRO A 252 -11.86 25.57 1.70
CA PRO A 252 -12.45 24.70 2.68
C PRO A 252 -13.95 24.61 2.41
N LEU A 253 -14.44 23.47 1.89
CA LEU A 253 -15.86 23.15 1.74
C LEU A 253 -16.56 22.91 3.10
N THR A 254 -16.36 23.80 4.07
CA THR A 254 -17.07 23.84 5.35
C THR A 254 -17.30 25.30 5.72
N GLY A 255 -18.36 25.91 5.17
CA GLY A 255 -18.73 27.27 5.57
C GLY A 255 -19.90 27.97 4.87
N GLN A 256 -20.64 27.36 3.94
CA GLN A 256 -21.86 27.97 3.39
C GLN A 256 -22.98 26.95 3.17
N GLN A 257 -23.54 26.45 4.27
CA GLN A 257 -24.93 25.99 4.35
C GLN A 257 -25.47 26.33 5.74
N GLU A 258 -25.94 27.57 5.90
CA GLU A 258 -27.05 27.93 6.79
C GLU A 258 -28.00 28.83 6.00
#